data_AF-A0A7R9V4R7-F1
#
_entry.id   AF-A0A7R9V4R7-F1
#
_cell.length_a   1.000
_cell.length_b   1.000
_cell.length_c   1.000
_cell.angle_alpha   90.00
_cell.angle_beta   90.00
_cell.angle_gamma   90.00
#
_symmetry.space_group_name_H-M   'P 1'
#
loop_
_entity.id
_entity.type
_entity.pdbx_description
1 polymer ?
#
loop_
_entity_poly.entity_id
_entity_poly.type
_entity_poly.pdbx_seq_one_letter_code
_entity_poly.pdbx_strand_id
1 'polypeptide(L)'
;GRPALSWARLRVTSAVKPDPTTDALVEHYAGDMRRRLQQVIGHTLSELDGRFSTVRTRESNLGNFVCDVIRKAADADVVLVQGGSFRSDVVHPAGTFTLSHLLDIFPMPDPMLVISVCGETLLAALENGVSEYPKREGRFPQLSGVRFSFDPRKPAGSRIAAESVTVSGQPLALDKEYKLCTKEY
;
A
#
# COMPACT_ATOMS: atom_id res chain seq x y z
N GLY A 1 5.19 -21.75 -56.46
CA GLY A 1 6.24 -21.66 -55.44
C GLY A 1 5.66 -21.04 -54.19
N ARG A 2 5.94 -21.59 -53.01
CA ARG A 2 5.53 -20.98 -51.73
C ARG A 2 6.40 -19.74 -51.45
N PRO A 3 5.85 -18.60 -51.03
CA PRO A 3 6.65 -17.42 -50.71
C PRO A 3 7.59 -17.73 -49.53
N ALA A 4 8.87 -17.40 -49.70
CA ALA A 4 9.85 -17.49 -48.62
C ALA A 4 9.59 -16.36 -47.63
N LEU A 5 9.14 -16.71 -46.43
CA LEU A 5 8.95 -15.76 -45.34
C LEU A 5 10.27 -15.64 -44.56
N SER A 6 10.86 -14.46 -44.52
CA SER A 6 11.99 -14.16 -43.63
C SER A 6 11.50 -13.30 -42.47
N TRP A 7 11.82 -13.68 -41.24
CA TRP A 7 11.57 -12.89 -40.04
C TRP A 7 12.89 -12.43 -39.44
N ALA A 8 12.88 -11.25 -38.83
CA ALA A 8 14.02 -10.72 -38.08
C ALA A 8 13.51 -10.18 -36.73
N ARG A 9 14.22 -10.47 -35.64
CA ARG A 9 13.87 -9.96 -34.32
C ARG A 9 14.31 -8.50 -34.22
N LEU A 10 13.35 -7.58 -34.28
CA LEU A 10 13.60 -6.19 -33.93
C LEU A 10 13.60 -6.04 -32.40
N ARG A 11 14.69 -5.53 -31.83
CA ARG A 11 14.71 -5.07 -30.44
C ARG A 11 14.14 -3.65 -30.39
N VAL A 12 13.04 -3.46 -29.66
CA VAL A 12 12.46 -2.14 -29.41
C VAL A 12 13.35 -1.43 -28.39
N THR A 13 14.12 -0.44 -28.85
CA THR A 13 14.97 0.43 -28.04
C THR A 13 14.67 1.89 -28.39
N SER A 14 15.23 2.85 -27.66
CA SER A 14 15.11 4.29 -27.96
C SER A 14 15.65 4.70 -29.34
N ALA A 15 16.40 3.83 -30.02
CA ALA A 15 16.89 4.06 -31.38
C ALA A 15 15.79 3.88 -32.45
N VAL A 16 14.71 3.15 -32.14
CA VAL A 16 13.54 3.03 -33.02
C VAL A 16 12.66 4.25 -32.79
N LYS A 17 12.53 5.11 -33.80
CA LYS A 17 11.69 6.29 -33.72
C LYS A 17 10.21 5.88 -33.60
N PRO A 18 9.43 6.51 -32.69
CA PRO A 18 7.99 6.31 -32.65
C PRO A 18 7.35 6.66 -33.99
N ASP A 19 6.35 5.89 -34.40
CA ASP A 19 5.51 6.24 -35.53
C ASP A 19 4.71 7.52 -35.19
N PRO A 20 4.75 8.58 -36.01
CA PRO A 20 4.11 9.86 -35.69
C PRO A 20 2.60 9.76 -35.44
N THR A 21 1.89 8.84 -36.11
CA THR A 21 0.44 8.68 -35.94
C THR A 21 0.14 8.05 -34.59
N THR A 22 0.90 7.01 -34.23
CA THR A 22 0.79 6.34 -32.94
C THR A 22 1.22 7.26 -31.80
N ASP A 23 2.28 8.04 -31.99
CA ASP A 23 2.80 8.99 -31.01
C ASP A 23 1.78 10.10 -30.70
N ALA A 24 1.15 10.67 -31.74
CA ALA A 24 0.07 11.64 -31.57
C ALA A 24 -1.15 11.06 -30.81
N LEU A 25 -1.48 9.79 -31.06
CA LEU A 25 -2.55 9.10 -30.35
C LEU A 25 -2.20 8.87 -28.87
N VAL A 26 -0.97 8.47 -28.57
CA VAL A 26 -0.46 8.31 -27.21
C VAL A 26 -0.49 9.65 -26.47
N GLU A 27 -0.01 10.73 -27.08
CA GLU A 27 -0.02 12.06 -26.45
C GLU A 27 -1.43 12.59 -26.20
N HIS A 28 -2.39 12.32 -27.10
CA HIS A 28 -3.79 12.67 -26.88
C HIS A 28 -4.35 12.02 -25.60
N TYR A 29 -4.22 10.69 -25.47
CA TYR A 29 -4.71 9.98 -24.30
C TYR A 29 -3.90 10.30 -23.03
N ALA A 30 -2.58 10.48 -23.14
CA ALA A 30 -1.76 10.93 -22.02
C ALA A 30 -2.18 12.34 -21.54
N GLY A 31 -2.58 13.22 -22.45
CA GLY A 31 -3.17 14.52 -22.13
C GLY A 31 -4.48 14.41 -21.34
N ASP A 32 -5.40 13.55 -21.78
CA ASP A 32 -6.65 13.26 -21.06
C ASP A 32 -6.41 12.70 -19.67
N MET A 33 -5.49 11.74 -19.55
CA MET A 33 -5.10 11.17 -18.27
C MET A 33 -4.50 12.23 -17.36
N ARG A 34 -3.53 13.03 -17.84
CA ARG A 34 -2.91 14.12 -17.06
C ARG A 34 -3.95 15.07 -16.45
N ARG A 35 -4.97 15.46 -17.22
CA ARG A 35 -6.07 16.31 -16.71
C ARG A 35 -6.87 15.65 -15.60
N ARG A 36 -7.21 14.36 -15.74
CA ARG A 36 -7.96 13.62 -14.71
C ARG A 36 -7.13 13.42 -13.44
N LEU A 37 -5.83 13.16 -13.58
CA LEU A 37 -4.93 12.96 -12.44
C LEU A 37 -4.68 14.24 -11.64
N GLN A 38 -4.82 15.41 -12.27
CA GLN A 38 -4.74 16.71 -11.59
C GLN A 38 -5.98 17.04 -10.74
N GLN A 39 -7.03 16.22 -10.77
CA GLN A 39 -8.20 16.43 -9.93
C GLN A 39 -7.79 16.48 -8.45
N VAL A 40 -8.11 17.60 -7.80
CA VAL A 40 -7.92 17.77 -6.36
C VAL A 40 -8.94 16.91 -5.63
N ILE A 41 -8.46 16.04 -4.75
CA ILE A 41 -9.29 15.17 -3.91
C ILE A 41 -9.28 15.61 -2.43
N GLY A 42 -8.36 16.51 -2.05
CA GLY A 42 -8.35 17.11 -0.73
C GLY A 42 -7.14 18.01 -0.47
N HIS A 43 -6.98 18.39 0.80
CA HIS A 43 -5.83 19.14 1.29
C HIS A 43 -5.28 18.52 2.57
N THR A 44 -3.95 18.45 2.68
CA THR A 44 -3.25 17.99 3.89
C THR A 44 -2.61 19.18 4.59
N LEU A 45 -2.67 19.21 5.92
CA LEU A 45 -2.02 20.28 6.70
C LEU A 45 -0.56 19.98 7.04
N SER A 46 -0.14 18.74 6.80
CA SER A 46 1.20 18.23 7.07
C SER A 46 1.70 17.44 5.88
N GLU A 47 3.02 17.33 5.77
CA GLU A 47 3.67 16.41 4.84
C GLU A 47 3.30 14.96 5.15
N LEU A 48 3.25 14.08 4.15
CA LEU A 48 2.94 12.65 4.32
C LEU A 48 4.13 11.79 3.89
N ASP A 49 4.71 11.02 4.81
CA ASP A 49 5.94 10.26 4.58
C ASP A 49 5.69 8.89 3.93
N GLY A 50 5.75 8.82 2.61
CA GLY A 50 5.59 7.58 1.83
C GLY A 50 6.89 6.87 1.47
N ARG A 51 8.03 7.26 2.06
CA ARG A 51 9.34 6.66 1.77
C ARG A 51 9.38 5.20 2.20
N PHE A 52 10.01 4.34 1.41
CA PHE A 52 10.20 2.92 1.74
C PHE A 52 11.01 2.72 3.02
N SER A 53 11.93 3.63 3.31
CA SER A 53 12.66 3.64 4.58
C SER A 53 11.74 3.83 5.79
N THR A 54 10.60 4.48 5.63
CA THR A 54 9.60 4.69 6.68
C THR A 54 8.54 3.60 6.64
N VAL A 55 7.73 3.52 5.58
CA VAL A 55 6.52 2.67 5.53
C VAL A 55 6.80 1.17 5.64
N ARG A 56 8.05 0.73 5.44
CA ARG A 56 8.46 -0.67 5.58
C ARG A 56 9.23 -1.00 6.86
N THR A 57 9.41 -0.03 7.76
CA THR A 57 10.16 -0.26 9.00
C THR A 57 9.52 0.37 10.23
N ARG A 58 8.64 1.35 10.06
CA ARG A 58 7.98 2.05 11.16
C ARG A 58 6.62 2.60 10.74
N GLU A 59 5.87 3.04 11.74
CA GLU A 59 4.62 3.78 11.53
C GLU A 59 4.88 5.04 10.69
N SER A 60 4.02 5.29 9.70
CA SER A 60 4.02 6.50 8.89
C SER A 60 2.69 7.23 9.04
N ASN A 61 2.73 8.56 9.07
CA ASN A 61 1.51 9.36 9.03
C ASN A 61 0.75 9.22 7.70
N LEU A 62 1.43 8.91 6.58
CA LEU A 62 0.76 8.52 5.34
C LEU A 62 0.01 7.21 5.50
N GLY A 63 0.66 6.21 6.11
CA GLY A 63 0.08 4.90 6.41
C GLY A 63 -1.17 5.05 7.28
N ASN A 64 -1.06 5.82 8.36
CA ASN A 64 -2.18 6.12 9.26
C ASN A 64 -3.33 6.79 8.51
N PHE A 65 -3.06 7.85 7.75
CA PHE A 65 -4.09 8.57 6.99
C PHE A 65 -4.86 7.63 6.06
N VAL A 66 -4.15 6.80 5.28
CA VAL A 66 -4.81 5.88 4.34
C VAL A 66 -5.58 4.79 5.08
N CYS A 67 -4.96 4.15 6.09
CA CYS A 67 -5.61 3.10 6.84
C CYS A 67 -6.84 3.60 7.60
N ASP A 68 -6.84 4.84 8.10
CA ASP A 68 -8.00 5.46 8.74
C ASP A 68 -9.15 5.71 7.76
N VAL A 69 -8.85 6.20 6.55
CA VAL A 69 -9.84 6.38 5.48
C VAL A 69 -10.46 5.03 5.10
N ILE A 70 -9.63 4.00 4.90
CA ILE A 70 -10.09 2.65 4.57
C ILE A 70 -10.96 2.11 5.71
N ARG A 71 -10.52 2.24 6.97
CA ARG A 71 -11.25 1.70 8.12
C ARG A 71 -12.65 2.29 8.21
N LYS A 72 -12.75 3.60 8.01
CA LYS A 72 -14.03 4.32 7.97
C LYS A 72 -14.91 3.90 6.79
N ALA A 73 -14.34 3.76 5.60
CA ALA A 73 -15.09 3.37 4.40
C ALA A 73 -15.58 1.91 4.46
N ALA A 74 -14.80 1.02 5.07
CA ALA A 74 -15.08 -0.40 5.16
C ALA A 74 -15.89 -0.82 6.40
N ASP A 75 -16.17 0.10 7.34
CA ASP A 75 -16.77 -0.21 8.65
C ASP A 75 -16.06 -1.38 9.36
N ALA A 76 -14.73 -1.30 9.40
CA ALA A 76 -13.86 -2.35 9.95
C ALA A 76 -13.35 -2.01 11.36
N ASP A 77 -13.11 -3.04 12.17
CA ASP A 77 -12.49 -2.88 13.49
C ASP A 77 -11.01 -2.55 13.35
N VAL A 78 -10.34 -3.25 12.43
CA VAL A 78 -8.90 -3.14 12.18
C VAL A 78 -8.64 -3.05 10.68
N VAL A 79 -7.71 -2.19 10.29
CA VAL A 79 -7.11 -2.21 8.94
C VAL A 79 -5.65 -2.63 9.06
N LEU A 80 -5.22 -3.54 8.20
CA LEU A 80 -3.83 -3.91 8.01
C LEU A 80 -3.48 -3.81 6.52
N VAL A 81 -2.53 -2.94 6.20
CA VAL A 81 -1.99 -2.82 4.85
C VAL A 81 -0.48 -2.98 4.91
N GLN A 82 0.03 -3.95 4.14
CA GLN A 82 1.46 -4.21 4.02
C GLN A 82 2.18 -2.99 3.41
N GLY A 83 3.30 -2.56 3.99
CA GLY A 83 4.12 -1.42 3.55
C GLY A 83 4.61 -1.54 2.10
N GLY A 84 4.67 -2.75 1.54
CA GLY A 84 4.95 -3.02 0.13
C GLY A 84 3.88 -2.48 -0.83
N SER A 85 2.66 -2.26 -0.35
CA SER A 85 1.55 -1.67 -1.11
C SER A 85 1.72 -0.17 -1.35
N PHE A 86 2.51 0.52 -0.51
CA PHE A 86 2.81 1.94 -0.65
C PHE A 86 4.01 2.08 -1.60
N ARG A 87 3.83 2.79 -2.71
CA ARG A 87 4.77 2.78 -3.85
C ARG A 87 5.44 4.12 -4.16
N SER A 88 5.01 5.20 -3.52
CA SER A 88 5.44 6.55 -3.91
C SER A 88 6.92 6.86 -3.62
N ASP A 89 7.51 6.27 -2.59
CA ASP A 89 8.90 6.49 -2.12
C ASP A 89 9.32 7.97 -1.95
N VAL A 90 8.37 8.85 -1.63
CA VAL A 90 8.58 10.28 -1.44
C VAL A 90 7.92 10.78 -0.17
N VAL A 91 8.29 11.98 0.26
CA VAL A 91 7.48 12.77 1.20
C VAL A 91 6.55 13.64 0.36
N HIS A 92 5.24 13.42 0.48
CA HIS A 92 4.25 14.26 -0.21
C HIS A 92 4.11 15.57 0.55
N PRO A 93 4.20 16.73 -0.12
CA PRO A 93 4.14 18.02 0.56
C PRO A 93 2.76 18.27 1.17
N ALA A 94 2.72 19.13 2.20
CA ALA A 94 1.47 19.68 2.68
C ALA A 94 0.77 20.52 1.58
N GLY A 95 -0.54 20.64 1.67
CA GLY A 95 -1.36 21.42 0.74
C GLY A 95 -2.19 20.52 -0.17
N THR A 96 -2.25 20.86 -1.46
CA THR A 96 -3.13 20.20 -2.43
C THR A 96 -2.78 18.72 -2.63
N PHE A 97 -3.75 17.85 -2.37
CA PHE A 97 -3.66 16.42 -2.59
C PHE A 97 -4.53 16.02 -3.78
N THR A 98 -3.92 15.42 -4.80
CA THR A 98 -4.57 15.10 -6.09
C THR A 98 -4.72 13.60 -6.28
N LEU A 99 -5.53 13.20 -7.27
CA LEU A 99 -5.63 11.81 -7.69
C LEU A 99 -4.27 11.23 -8.15
N SER A 100 -3.40 12.06 -8.76
CA SER A 100 -2.03 11.65 -9.09
C SER A 100 -1.26 11.17 -7.88
N HIS A 101 -1.27 11.94 -6.78
CA HIS A 101 -0.58 11.53 -5.55
C HIS A 101 -1.12 10.21 -5.00
N LEU A 102 -2.44 10.01 -5.04
CA LEU A 102 -3.04 8.75 -4.61
C LEU A 102 -2.57 7.55 -5.46
N LEU A 103 -2.49 7.71 -6.79
CA LEU A 103 -1.98 6.66 -7.68
C LEU A 103 -0.47 6.43 -7.51
N ASP A 104 0.30 7.47 -7.19
CA ASP A 104 1.71 7.30 -6.85
C ASP A 104 1.87 6.45 -5.58
N ILE A 105 0.96 6.59 -4.61
CA ILE A 105 0.96 5.81 -3.36
C ILE A 105 0.43 4.39 -3.61
N PHE A 106 -0.73 4.24 -4.24
CA PHE A 106 -1.40 2.97 -4.57
C PHE A 106 -1.62 2.87 -6.09
N PRO A 107 -0.61 2.41 -6.85
CA PRO A 107 -0.71 2.36 -8.31
C PRO A 107 -1.62 1.23 -8.80
N MET A 108 -1.86 0.22 -7.97
CA MET A 108 -2.73 -0.90 -8.28
C MET A 108 -4.03 -0.76 -7.48
N PRO A 109 -5.20 -0.66 -8.16
CA PRO A 109 -6.50 -0.50 -7.52
C PRO A 109 -7.05 -1.85 -7.07
N ASP A 110 -6.24 -2.65 -6.38
CA ASP A 110 -6.72 -3.94 -5.88
C ASP A 110 -7.78 -3.68 -4.80
N PRO A 111 -8.84 -4.51 -4.73
CA PRO A 111 -9.91 -4.31 -3.78
C PRO A 111 -9.43 -4.49 -2.34
N MET A 112 -10.04 -3.72 -1.44
CA MET A 112 -9.95 -3.95 0.00
C MET A 112 -11.04 -4.96 0.39
N LEU A 113 -10.65 -6.02 1.09
CA LEU A 113 -11.53 -7.07 1.59
C LEU A 113 -11.75 -6.88 3.08
N VAL A 114 -12.97 -7.15 3.55
CA VAL A 114 -13.29 -7.25 4.97
C VAL A 114 -13.56 -8.71 5.29
N ILE A 115 -12.78 -9.27 6.20
CA ILE A 115 -12.88 -10.66 6.67
C ILE A 115 -13.09 -10.68 8.18
N SER A 116 -13.79 -11.70 8.67
CA SER A 116 -13.88 -11.99 10.10
C SER A 116 -12.69 -12.86 10.49
N VAL A 117 -11.94 -12.45 11.52
CA VAL A 117 -10.83 -13.22 12.08
C VAL A 117 -10.87 -13.22 13.60
N CYS A 118 -10.52 -14.35 14.22
CA CYS A 118 -10.31 -14.39 15.65
C CYS A 118 -9.07 -13.59 16.06
N GLY A 119 -9.01 -13.18 17.34
CA GLY A 119 -7.88 -12.44 17.89
C GLY A 119 -6.54 -13.17 17.77
N GLU A 120 -6.52 -14.49 17.86
CA GLU A 120 -5.31 -15.30 17.60
C GLU A 120 -4.78 -15.11 16.18
N THR A 121 -5.67 -15.14 15.19
CA THR A 121 -5.31 -14.94 13.78
C THR A 121 -4.82 -13.52 13.55
N LEU A 122 -5.46 -12.52 14.18
CA LEU A 122 -5.00 -11.13 14.13
C LEU A 122 -3.60 -10.97 14.71
N LEU A 123 -3.33 -11.58 15.87
CA LEU A 123 -1.99 -11.56 16.49
C LEU A 123 -0.95 -12.22 15.57
N ALA A 124 -1.27 -13.37 14.99
CA ALA A 124 -0.39 -14.06 14.05
C ALA A 124 -0.08 -13.22 12.81
N ALA A 125 -1.06 -12.46 12.29
CA ALA A 125 -0.86 -11.55 11.18
C ALA A 125 0.08 -10.39 11.54
N LEU A 126 -0.07 -9.81 12.73
CA LEU A 126 0.83 -8.75 13.23
C LEU A 126 2.26 -9.29 13.42
N GLU A 127 2.41 -10.49 13.99
CA GLU A 127 3.70 -11.18 14.16
C GLU A 127 4.40 -11.41 12.82
N ASN A 128 3.65 -11.88 11.82
CA ASN A 128 4.17 -12.01 10.46
C ASN A 128 4.61 -10.65 9.89
N GLY A 129 3.84 -9.59 10.13
CA GLY A 129 4.18 -8.24 9.68
C GLY A 129 5.53 -7.75 10.20
N VAL A 130 5.91 -8.10 11.43
CA VAL A 130 7.19 -7.70 12.04
C VAL A 130 8.29 -8.77 11.97
N SER A 131 8.03 -9.94 11.38
CA SER A 131 8.93 -11.12 11.38
C SER A 131 10.32 -10.87 10.79
N GLU A 132 10.41 -10.08 9.72
CA GLU A 132 11.68 -9.78 9.01
C GLU A 132 12.29 -8.43 9.41
N TYR A 133 11.67 -7.69 10.33
CA TYR A 133 12.25 -6.45 10.83
C TYR A 133 13.69 -6.69 11.35
N PRO A 134 14.67 -5.80 11.08
CA PRO A 134 14.54 -4.48 10.44
C PRO A 134 14.75 -4.48 8.91
N LYS A 135 14.68 -5.63 8.22
CA LYS A 135 14.73 -5.63 6.75
C LYS A 135 13.57 -4.79 6.20
N ARG A 136 13.81 -4.05 5.12
CA ARG A 136 12.81 -3.20 4.44
C ARG A 136 11.85 -4.03 3.56
N GLU A 137 11.43 -5.16 4.09
CA GLU A 137 10.50 -6.08 3.45
C GLU A 137 9.11 -5.44 3.33
N GLY A 138 8.37 -5.81 2.28
CA GLY A 138 7.03 -5.28 2.04
C GLY A 138 6.02 -5.61 3.12
N ARG A 139 6.28 -6.62 3.97
CA ARG A 139 5.33 -7.16 4.95
C ARG A 139 5.06 -6.27 6.16
N PHE A 140 5.91 -5.28 6.45
CA PHE A 140 5.75 -4.42 7.63
C PHE A 140 4.38 -3.72 7.58
N PRO A 141 3.54 -3.81 8.63
CA PRO A 141 2.16 -3.37 8.55
C PRO A 141 2.01 -1.87 8.83
N GLN A 142 1.24 -1.18 7.98
CA GLN A 142 0.60 0.09 8.30
C GLN A 142 -0.84 -0.21 8.77
N LEU A 143 -1.31 0.49 9.80
CA LEU A 143 -2.44 0.03 10.60
C LEU A 143 -3.45 1.14 10.91
N SER A 144 -4.69 0.75 11.19
CA SER A 144 -5.68 1.57 11.87
C SER A 144 -6.55 0.69 12.78
N GLY A 145 -7.02 1.24 13.90
CA GLY A 145 -7.89 0.53 14.84
C GLY A 145 -7.18 -0.46 15.77
N VAL A 146 -5.87 -0.68 15.60
CA VAL A 146 -5.04 -1.55 16.45
C VAL A 146 -3.74 -0.85 16.86
N ARG A 147 -3.27 -1.12 18.08
CA ARG A 147 -1.97 -0.71 18.60
C ARG A 147 -1.29 -1.91 19.23
N PHE A 148 0.02 -2.03 19.05
CA PHE A 148 0.83 -3.08 19.66
C PHE A 148 2.28 -2.61 19.87
N SER A 149 3.04 -3.37 20.64
CA SER A 149 4.49 -3.23 20.78
C SER A 149 5.17 -4.54 20.40
N PHE A 150 6.40 -4.48 19.88
CA PHE A 150 7.17 -5.68 19.57
C PHE A 150 8.64 -5.55 19.97
N ASP A 151 9.28 -6.68 20.30
CA ASP A 151 10.70 -6.78 20.58
C ASP A 151 11.42 -7.45 19.40
N PRO A 152 12.22 -6.71 18.61
CA PRO A 152 12.91 -7.24 17.43
C PRO A 152 14.03 -8.22 17.78
N ARG A 153 14.44 -8.32 19.05
CA ARG A 153 15.47 -9.27 19.51
C ARG A 153 14.91 -10.67 19.71
N LYS A 154 13.59 -10.83 19.78
CA LYS A 154 12.93 -12.14 19.91
C LYS A 154 12.84 -12.85 18.55
N PRO A 155 12.74 -14.19 18.54
CA PRO A 155 12.49 -14.97 17.32
C PRO A 155 11.23 -14.47 16.59
N ALA A 156 11.25 -14.56 15.26
CA ALA A 156 10.07 -14.27 14.44
C ALA A 156 8.90 -15.18 14.87
N GLY A 157 7.69 -14.61 14.99
CA GLY A 157 6.53 -15.31 15.52
C GLY A 157 6.39 -15.24 17.05
N SER A 158 7.33 -14.59 17.74
CA SER A 158 7.23 -14.34 19.19
C SER A 158 7.74 -12.94 19.56
N ARG A 159 7.62 -11.97 18.65
CA ARG A 159 8.07 -10.58 18.84
C ARG A 159 7.04 -9.74 19.58
N ILE A 160 5.76 -10.06 19.46
CA ILE A 160 4.63 -9.31 20.01
C ILE A 160 4.13 -10.01 21.27
N ALA A 161 4.02 -9.25 22.36
CA ALA A 161 3.35 -9.73 23.55
C ALA A 161 1.84 -9.47 23.39
N ALA A 162 0.99 -10.49 23.52
CA ALA A 162 -0.45 -10.38 23.26
C ALA A 162 -1.12 -9.30 24.12
N GLU A 163 -0.67 -9.15 25.36
CA GLU A 163 -1.11 -8.14 26.32
C GLU A 163 -0.79 -6.69 25.89
N SER A 164 0.15 -6.51 24.96
CA SER A 164 0.46 -5.20 24.39
C SER A 164 -0.51 -4.79 23.27
N VAL A 165 -1.28 -5.76 22.73
CA VAL A 165 -2.17 -5.53 21.61
C VAL A 165 -3.51 -5.00 22.12
N THR A 166 -3.93 -3.87 21.56
CA THR A 166 -5.24 -3.28 21.81
C THR A 166 -5.96 -3.01 20.49
N VAL A 167 -7.25 -3.32 20.45
CA VAL A 167 -8.14 -3.01 19.33
C VAL A 167 -9.19 -2.01 19.81
N SER A 168 -9.27 -0.86 19.15
CA SER A 168 -10.12 0.27 19.58
C SER A 168 -9.96 0.64 21.07
N GLY A 169 -8.72 0.55 21.58
CA GLY A 169 -8.38 0.87 22.97
C GLY A 169 -8.70 -0.23 24.00
N GLN A 170 -9.29 -1.35 23.57
CA GLN A 170 -9.55 -2.51 24.44
C GLN A 170 -8.47 -3.58 24.25
N PRO A 171 -8.06 -4.30 25.30
CA PRO A 171 -7.15 -5.44 25.16
C PRO A 171 -7.66 -6.46 24.14
N LEU A 172 -6.75 -7.02 23.35
CA LEU A 172 -7.07 -8.08 22.42
C LEU A 172 -7.60 -9.32 23.16
N ALA A 173 -8.86 -9.68 22.89
CA ALA A 173 -9.41 -10.99 23.23
C ALA A 173 -9.13 -11.98 22.10
N LEU A 174 -8.47 -13.10 22.41
CA LEU A 174 -7.97 -14.08 21.43
C LEU A 174 -9.09 -14.89 20.76
N ASP A 175 -10.14 -15.17 21.50
CA ASP A 175 -11.33 -15.94 21.10
C ASP A 175 -12.41 -15.07 20.42
N LYS A 176 -12.26 -13.74 20.47
CA LYS A 176 -13.21 -12.80 19.86
C LYS A 176 -12.93 -12.63 18.37
N GLU A 177 -14.00 -12.52 17.59
CA GLU A 177 -13.97 -12.15 16.17
C GLU A 177 -13.83 -10.63 15.98
N TYR A 178 -13.02 -10.24 14.99
CA TYR A 178 -12.80 -8.86 14.56
C TYR A 178 -12.98 -8.74 13.04
N LYS A 179 -13.61 -7.65 12.60
CA LYS A 179 -13.63 -7.26 11.18
C LYS A 179 -12.26 -6.71 10.80
N LEU A 180 -11.44 -7.53 10.16
CA LEU A 180 -10.17 -7.13 9.59
C LEU A 180 -10.36 -6.73 8.13
N CYS A 181 -9.99 -5.49 7.81
CA CYS A 181 -9.87 -5.04 6.44
C CYS A 181 -8.41 -5.09 5.97
N THR A 182 -8.17 -5.78 4.86
CA THR A 182 -6.84 -5.95 4.25
C THR A 182 -6.97 -5.95 2.74
N LYS A 183 -5.84 -5.82 2.05
CA LYS A 183 -5.76 -5.95 0.60
C LYS A 183 -5.90 -7.43 0.20
N GLU A 184 -6.47 -7.72 -0.97
CA GLU A 184 -6.64 -9.08 -1.50
C GLU A 184 -5.30 -9.85 -1.71
N TYR A 185 -4.19 -9.13 -1.88
CA TYR A 185 -2.86 -9.65 -2.20
C TYR A 185 -1.91 -9.68 -0.98
#